data_AF-A0A945RWH4-F1
#
_entry.id   AF-A0A945RWH4-F1
#
_cell.length_a   1.000
_cell.length_b   1.000
_cell.length_c   1.000
_cell.angle_alpha   90.00
_cell.angle_beta   90.00
_cell.angle_gamma   90.00
#
_symmetry.space_group_name_H-M   'P 1'
#
loop_
_entity.id
_entity.type
_entity.pdbx_description
1 polymer ?
#
loop_
_entity_poly.entity_id
_entity_poly.type
_entity_poly.pdbx_seq_one_letter_code
_entity_poly.pdbx_strand_id
1 'polypeptide(L)'
;MPDDRLKYMAEPGVPDLQKLQAEGLYPTDDRIAAGPVAVFECMQEIPCNPCEEACPRGCIRIGEDITGIPRLDPSCTGCGLCLPSCPGLCIFILDGSYSGTEATVTMPYELLPLPEEGETVDALDRQGREVCEGRVVRVRAIGTSELCRSLTVAIPKAFVHDVRHVRRQSD
;
A
#
# COMPACT_ATOMS: atom_id res chain seq x y z
N MET A 1 -25.77 -18.20 5.40
CA MET A 1 -25.18 -16.94 5.86
C MET A 1 -24.75 -16.17 4.62
N PRO A 2 -24.95 -14.84 4.53
CA PRO A 2 -24.29 -14.07 3.48
C PRO A 2 -22.80 -14.39 3.53
N ASP A 3 -22.15 -14.53 2.39
CA ASP A 3 -20.72 -14.83 2.33
C ASP A 3 -19.93 -13.61 2.84
N ASP A 4 -19.67 -13.58 4.15
CA ASP A 4 -19.00 -12.48 4.85
C ASP A 4 -17.55 -12.30 4.40
N ARG A 5 -17.01 -13.23 3.60
CA ARG A 5 -15.64 -13.19 3.08
C ARG A 5 -15.38 -12.01 2.13
N LEU A 6 -16.43 -11.41 1.58
CA LEU A 6 -16.34 -10.25 0.69
C LEU A 6 -16.89 -8.98 1.33
N LYS A 7 -17.08 -8.95 2.66
CA LYS A 7 -17.71 -7.82 3.35
C LYS A 7 -16.99 -6.49 3.15
N TYR A 8 -15.69 -6.49 2.85
CA TYR A 8 -14.88 -5.29 2.64
C TYR A 8 -14.66 -4.97 1.16
N MET A 9 -15.33 -5.67 0.24
CA MET A 9 -15.20 -5.43 -1.19
C MET A 9 -16.35 -4.55 -1.68
N ALA A 10 -16.03 -3.46 -2.37
CA ALA A 10 -17.02 -2.68 -3.12
C ALA A 10 -17.41 -3.40 -4.42
N GLU A 11 -16.42 -4.04 -5.05
CA GLU A 11 -16.54 -4.92 -6.21
C GLU A 11 -15.38 -5.92 -6.22
N PRO A 12 -15.38 -6.97 -7.07
CA PRO A 12 -14.31 -7.97 -7.07
C PRO A 12 -12.92 -7.34 -7.22
N GLY A 13 -12.06 -7.52 -6.21
CA GLY A 13 -10.69 -7.00 -6.20
C GLY A 13 -10.55 -5.53 -5.79
N VAL A 14 -11.65 -4.83 -5.47
CA VAL A 14 -11.62 -3.42 -5.04
C VAL A 14 -12.22 -3.27 -3.64
N PRO A 15 -11.44 -2.79 -2.65
CA PRO A 15 -11.93 -2.59 -1.30
C PRO A 15 -12.91 -1.41 -1.20
N ASP A 16 -13.87 -1.55 -0.30
CA ASP A 16 -14.71 -0.46 0.17
C ASP A 16 -13.94 0.36 1.22
N LEU A 17 -13.30 1.43 0.75
CA LEU A 17 -12.50 2.30 1.61
C LEU A 17 -13.34 2.99 2.70
N GLN A 18 -14.60 3.33 2.43
CA GLN A 18 -15.47 3.98 3.41
C GLN A 18 -15.73 3.02 4.57
N LYS A 19 -16.01 1.77 4.27
CA LYS A 19 -16.18 0.73 5.29
C LYS A 19 -14.91 0.47 6.07
N LEU A 20 -13.76 0.37 5.40
CA LEU A 20 -12.49 0.15 6.08
C LEU A 20 -12.11 1.30 7.01
N GLN A 21 -12.35 2.55 6.61
CA GLN A 21 -12.14 3.72 7.45
C GLN A 21 -13.09 3.72 8.65
N ALA A 22 -14.37 3.38 8.44
CA ALA A 22 -15.37 3.29 9.51
C ALA A 22 -15.01 2.23 10.58
N GLU A 23 -14.31 1.17 10.19
CA GLU A 23 -13.85 0.10 11.09
C GLU A 23 -12.41 0.28 11.61
N GLY A 24 -11.76 1.40 11.27
CA GLY A 24 -10.39 1.71 11.67
C GLY A 24 -9.34 0.79 11.07
N LEU A 25 -9.62 0.20 9.91
CA LEU A 25 -8.73 -0.68 9.13
C LEU A 25 -7.95 0.08 8.06
N TYR A 26 -8.30 1.35 7.82
CA TYR A 26 -7.64 2.22 6.85
C TYR A 26 -7.38 3.59 7.50
N PRO A 27 -6.19 4.20 7.33
CA PRO A 27 -5.88 5.52 7.88
C PRO A 27 -6.83 6.61 7.40
N THR A 28 -7.08 7.61 8.24
CA THR A 28 -7.84 8.80 7.82
C THR A 28 -7.03 9.66 6.84
N ASP A 29 -7.72 10.48 6.07
CA ASP A 29 -7.09 11.41 5.13
C ASP A 29 -6.17 12.40 5.85
N ASP A 30 -6.58 12.89 7.03
CA ASP A 30 -5.75 13.72 7.90
C ASP A 30 -4.46 13.01 8.32
N ARG A 31 -4.53 11.69 8.61
CA ARG A 31 -3.32 10.93 8.92
C ARG A 31 -2.43 10.83 7.70
N ILE A 32 -2.96 10.51 6.52
CA ILE A 32 -2.16 10.42 5.28
C ILE A 32 -1.54 11.77 4.93
N ALA A 33 -2.25 12.87 5.15
CA ALA A 33 -1.77 14.23 4.92
C ALA A 33 -0.67 14.68 5.91
N ALA A 34 -0.64 14.12 7.12
CA ALA A 34 0.37 14.45 8.14
C ALA A 34 1.75 13.83 7.88
N GLY A 35 1.85 12.83 7.00
CA GLY A 35 3.11 12.18 6.65
C GLY A 35 2.96 10.71 6.30
N PRO A 36 4.07 10.04 5.96
CA PRO A 36 4.04 8.66 5.47
C PRO A 36 3.39 7.71 6.47
N VAL A 37 2.52 6.84 5.97
CA VAL A 37 1.76 5.86 6.74
C VAL A 37 1.56 4.58 5.95
N ALA A 38 1.61 3.43 6.63
CA ALA A 38 1.29 2.16 6.01
C ALA A 38 -0.22 2.00 5.80
N VAL A 39 -0.59 1.28 4.76
CA VAL A 39 -1.96 0.90 4.42
C VAL A 39 -1.97 -0.59 4.11
N PHE A 40 -2.98 -1.29 4.59
CA PHE A 40 -3.13 -2.74 4.41
C PHE A 40 -4.38 -3.03 3.59
N GLU A 41 -4.20 -3.69 2.46
CA GLU A 41 -5.28 -4.28 1.68
C GLU A 41 -5.39 -5.79 1.94
N CYS A 42 -5.09 -6.19 3.18
CA CYS A 42 -5.23 -7.56 3.68
C CYS A 42 -6.49 -7.63 4.55
N MET A 43 -7.65 -7.93 3.95
CA MET A 43 -8.97 -7.83 4.61
C MET A 43 -9.66 -9.20 4.76
N GLN A 44 -8.90 -10.27 4.62
CA GLN A 44 -9.38 -11.65 4.75
C GLN A 44 -8.77 -12.29 5.98
N GLU A 45 -9.52 -13.18 6.62
CA GLU A 45 -9.09 -13.91 7.82
C GLU A 45 -8.14 -15.05 7.44
N ILE A 46 -6.92 -14.70 7.05
CA ILE A 46 -5.86 -15.63 6.63
C ILE A 46 -4.78 -15.73 7.71
N PRO A 47 -4.20 -16.92 7.98
CA PRO A 47 -3.22 -17.09 9.05
C PRO A 47 -1.86 -16.47 8.68
N CYS A 48 -1.68 -15.17 8.89
CA CYS A 48 -0.54 -14.39 8.40
C CYS A 48 -0.20 -13.21 9.33
N ASN A 49 1.02 -13.21 9.89
CA ASN A 49 1.56 -12.14 10.75
C ASN A 49 2.97 -11.57 10.40
N PRO A 50 3.66 -11.87 9.27
CA PRO A 50 4.99 -11.32 8.98
C PRO A 50 5.10 -9.78 9.07
N CYS A 51 4.03 -9.06 8.74
CA CYS A 51 4.03 -7.60 8.80
C CYS A 51 4.08 -7.06 10.25
N GLU A 52 3.49 -7.77 11.21
CA GLU A 52 3.56 -7.45 12.63
C GLU A 52 4.99 -7.64 13.15
N GLU A 53 5.61 -8.78 12.85
CA GLU A 53 6.98 -9.10 13.24
C GLU A 53 8.01 -8.14 12.62
N ALA A 54 7.77 -7.72 11.37
CA ALA A 54 8.65 -6.79 10.65
C ALA A 54 8.58 -5.35 11.18
N CYS A 55 7.60 -5.00 12.03
CA CYS A 55 7.41 -3.64 12.49
C CYS A 55 8.35 -3.29 13.67
N PRO A 56 9.42 -2.51 13.49
CA PRO A 56 10.36 -2.23 14.58
C PRO A 56 9.78 -1.35 15.69
N ARG A 57 8.68 -0.65 15.39
CA ARG A 57 7.97 0.20 16.36
C ARG A 57 6.78 -0.52 17.01
N GLY A 58 6.46 -1.74 16.56
CA GLY A 58 5.27 -2.45 17.02
C GLY A 58 3.98 -1.66 16.75
N CYS A 59 3.86 -0.99 15.60
CA CYS A 59 2.64 -0.27 15.22
C CYS A 59 1.58 -1.16 14.57
N ILE A 60 1.95 -2.37 14.14
CA ILE A 60 1.03 -3.31 13.48
C ILE A 60 0.58 -4.33 14.52
N ARG A 61 -0.72 -4.64 14.54
CA ARG A 61 -1.33 -5.65 15.41
C ARG A 61 -2.25 -6.56 14.60
N ILE A 62 -1.98 -7.87 14.61
CA ILE A 62 -2.88 -8.88 14.05
C ILE A 62 -3.93 -9.28 15.09
N GLY A 63 -3.50 -9.46 16.34
CA GLY A 63 -4.34 -9.90 17.45
C GLY A 63 -3.85 -11.23 18.05
N GLU A 64 -4.65 -11.81 18.94
CA GLU A 64 -4.34 -13.13 19.53
C GLU A 64 -4.55 -14.28 18.54
N ASP A 65 -5.53 -14.13 17.63
CA ASP A 65 -5.75 -15.03 16.51
C ASP A 65 -4.91 -14.56 15.31
N ILE A 66 -4.05 -15.44 14.81
CA ILE A 66 -3.18 -15.19 13.64
C ILE A 66 -3.97 -14.90 12.36
N THR A 67 -5.27 -15.21 12.33
CA THR A 67 -6.18 -14.87 11.24
C THR A 67 -6.76 -13.45 11.33
N GLY A 68 -6.40 -12.69 12.36
CA GLY A 68 -6.89 -11.32 12.53
C GLY A 68 -6.52 -10.38 11.38
N ILE A 69 -7.38 -9.40 11.13
CA ILE A 69 -7.11 -8.36 10.13
C ILE A 69 -6.14 -7.33 10.75
N PRO A 70 -5.04 -6.95 10.06
CA PRO A 70 -4.05 -6.03 10.59
C PRO A 70 -4.65 -4.68 10.95
N ARG A 71 -4.40 -4.25 12.19
CA ARG A 71 -4.70 -2.90 12.67
C ARG A 71 -3.41 -2.10 12.82
N LEU A 72 -3.48 -0.83 12.47
CA LEU A 72 -2.33 0.07 12.48
C LEU A 72 -2.48 1.16 13.54
N ASP A 73 -1.46 1.29 14.37
CA ASP A 73 -1.32 2.40 15.31
C ASP A 73 -0.99 3.71 14.56
N PRO A 74 -1.62 4.85 14.91
CA PRO A 74 -1.34 6.15 14.29
C PRO A 74 0.13 6.59 14.36
N SER A 75 0.92 6.06 15.31
CA SER A 75 2.35 6.34 15.47
C SER A 75 3.24 5.67 14.40
N CYS A 76 2.66 4.90 13.46
CA CYS A 76 3.38 4.39 12.30
C CYS A 76 4.05 5.54 11.56
N THR A 77 5.28 5.35 11.07
CA THR A 77 6.01 6.40 10.33
C THR A 77 6.19 6.09 8.86
N GLY A 78 5.48 5.08 8.35
CA GLY A 78 5.59 4.64 6.96
C GLY A 78 7.02 4.26 6.55
N CYS A 79 7.79 3.64 7.45
CA CYS A 79 9.19 3.27 7.16
C CYS A 79 9.34 2.23 6.04
N GLY A 80 8.26 1.53 5.69
CA GLY A 80 8.24 0.57 4.58
C GLY A 80 8.85 -0.80 4.88
N LEU A 81 9.34 -1.07 6.09
CA LEU A 81 10.00 -2.36 6.41
C LEU A 81 9.04 -3.56 6.39
N CYS A 82 7.74 -3.35 6.66
CA CYS A 82 6.72 -4.39 6.57
C CYS A 82 6.36 -4.76 5.13
N LEU A 83 6.59 -3.85 4.16
CA LEU A 83 6.18 -4.01 2.77
C LEU A 83 6.79 -5.26 2.10
N PRO A 84 8.12 -5.50 2.11
CA PRO A 84 8.69 -6.70 1.52
C PRO A 84 8.40 -7.98 2.32
N SER A 85 7.99 -7.85 3.58
CA SER A 85 7.62 -9.00 4.42
C SER A 85 6.23 -9.54 4.10
N CYS A 86 5.42 -8.79 3.36
CA CYS A 86 4.06 -9.21 3.01
C CYS A 86 4.08 -10.23 1.86
N PRO A 87 3.72 -11.50 2.10
CA PRO A 87 3.69 -12.50 1.02
C PRO A 87 2.58 -12.24 0.00
N GLY A 88 1.54 -11.49 0.37
CA GLY A 88 0.43 -11.12 -0.51
C GLY A 88 0.63 -9.80 -1.26
N LEU A 89 1.75 -9.09 -1.04
CA LEU A 89 2.02 -7.78 -1.64
C LEU A 89 0.91 -6.74 -1.37
N CYS A 90 0.21 -6.86 -0.23
CA CYS A 90 -0.96 -6.05 0.10
C CYS A 90 -0.65 -4.78 0.92
N ILE A 91 0.62 -4.41 1.06
CA ILE A 91 1.04 -3.27 1.89
C ILE A 91 1.52 -2.13 1.01
N PHE A 92 0.97 -0.95 1.26
CA PHE A 92 1.33 0.28 0.57
C PHE A 92 1.76 1.33 1.60
N ILE A 93 2.67 2.23 1.21
CA ILE A 93 2.95 3.43 2.01
C ILE A 93 2.40 4.63 1.28
N LEU A 94 1.48 5.35 1.90
CA LEU A 94 0.91 6.58 1.37
C LEU A 94 1.52 7.78 2.11
N ASP A 95 1.86 8.83 1.37
CA ASP A 95 2.34 10.08 1.94
C ASP A 95 1.73 11.28 1.18
N GLY A 96 0.70 11.88 1.78
CA GLY A 96 0.04 13.07 1.27
C GLY A 96 0.76 14.38 1.62
N SER A 97 1.81 14.31 2.44
CA SER A 97 2.62 15.48 2.86
C SER A 97 3.71 15.86 1.87
N TYR A 98 3.93 15.02 0.84
CA TYR A 98 5.04 15.13 -0.11
C TYR A 98 5.21 16.51 -0.75
N SER A 99 4.13 17.10 -1.28
CA SER A 99 4.14 18.47 -1.79
C SER A 99 2.75 19.13 -1.66
N GLY A 100 2.57 20.34 -2.18
CA GLY A 100 1.27 21.00 -2.23
C GLY A 100 0.26 20.29 -3.14
N THR A 101 0.74 19.71 -4.24
CA THR A 101 -0.09 19.17 -5.34
C THR A 101 0.03 17.67 -5.55
N GLU A 102 1.14 17.06 -5.11
CA GLU A 102 1.44 15.65 -5.28
C GLU A 102 1.47 14.90 -3.95
N ALA A 103 1.16 13.61 -4.01
CA ALA A 103 1.39 12.62 -2.97
C ALA A 103 2.39 11.57 -3.47
N THR A 104 2.90 10.73 -2.58
CA THR A 104 3.63 9.52 -2.99
C THR A 104 2.92 8.24 -2.57
N VAL A 105 3.04 7.23 -3.42
CA VAL A 105 2.61 5.86 -3.16
C VAL A 105 3.84 4.96 -3.29
N THR A 106 4.16 4.26 -2.21
CA THR A 106 5.16 3.17 -2.25
C THR A 106 4.44 1.83 -2.30
N MET A 107 4.80 1.00 -3.27
CA MET A 107 4.21 -0.30 -3.53
C MET A 107 5.29 -1.38 -3.69
N PRO A 108 4.97 -2.66 -3.44
CA PRO A 108 5.82 -3.77 -3.84
C PRO A 108 5.93 -3.86 -5.36
N TYR A 109 7.11 -4.21 -5.84
CA TYR A 109 7.43 -4.33 -7.26
C TYR A 109 8.39 -5.49 -7.51
N GLU A 110 7.92 -6.46 -8.29
CA GLU A 110 8.63 -7.72 -8.58
C GLU A 110 8.83 -7.99 -10.08
N LEU A 111 8.61 -6.97 -10.92
CA LEU A 111 8.75 -7.07 -12.38
C LEU A 111 10.12 -6.58 -12.85
N LEU A 112 10.58 -7.13 -13.98
CA LEU A 112 11.78 -6.68 -14.68
C LEU A 112 11.41 -6.26 -16.13
N PRO A 113 12.00 -5.21 -16.70
CA PRO A 113 13.05 -4.35 -16.12
C PRO A 113 12.54 -3.51 -14.93
N LEU A 114 13.47 -3.07 -14.10
CA LEU A 114 13.14 -2.12 -13.04
C LEU A 114 12.95 -0.74 -13.65
N PRO A 115 11.95 0.04 -13.20
CA PRO A 115 11.86 1.44 -13.53
C PRO A 115 13.07 2.21 -12.99
N GLU A 116 13.47 3.27 -13.68
CA GLU A 116 14.54 4.16 -13.26
C GLU A 116 14.01 5.37 -12.49
N GLU A 117 14.81 5.91 -11.55
CA GLU A 117 14.42 7.15 -10.87
C GLU A 117 14.26 8.30 -11.89
N GLY A 118 13.14 9.01 -11.81
CA GLY A 118 12.77 10.05 -12.77
C GLY A 118 11.99 9.56 -13.99
N GLU A 119 11.85 8.25 -14.20
CA GLU A 119 11.02 7.70 -15.28
C GLU A 119 9.54 8.07 -15.11
N THR A 120 8.88 8.39 -16.22
CA THR A 120 7.43 8.58 -16.29
C THR A 120 6.75 7.24 -16.53
N VAL A 121 5.71 6.95 -15.75
CA VAL A 121 4.97 5.69 -15.79
C VAL A 121 3.47 5.94 -15.76
N ASP A 122 2.70 5.00 -16.33
CA ASP A 122 1.25 5.00 -16.21
C ASP A 122 0.88 4.43 -14.84
N ALA A 123 0.27 5.22 -13.97
CA ALA A 123 -0.18 4.76 -12.66
C ALA A 123 -1.53 4.05 -12.80
N LEU A 124 -1.62 2.83 -12.25
CA LEU A 124 -2.75 1.95 -12.43
C LEU A 124 -3.54 1.76 -11.13
N ASP A 125 -4.85 1.63 -11.26
CA ASP A 125 -5.74 1.20 -10.18
C ASP A 125 -5.69 -0.33 -9.96
N ARG A 126 -6.54 -0.80 -9.04
CA ARG A 126 -6.66 -2.22 -8.66
C ARG A 126 -7.17 -3.13 -9.77
N GLN A 127 -7.76 -2.57 -10.82
CA GLN A 127 -8.22 -3.29 -12.00
C GLN A 127 -7.21 -3.22 -13.16
N GLY A 128 -6.06 -2.58 -12.94
CA GLY A 128 -5.05 -2.37 -13.98
C GLY A 128 -5.42 -1.27 -14.98
N ARG A 129 -6.42 -0.44 -14.66
CA ARG A 129 -6.79 0.71 -15.49
C ARG A 129 -5.89 1.89 -15.15
N GLU A 130 -5.49 2.63 -16.16
CA GLU A 130 -4.72 3.86 -15.98
C GLU A 130 -5.60 4.95 -15.38
N VAL A 131 -5.10 5.57 -14.30
CA VAL A 131 -5.81 6.66 -13.60
C VAL A 131 -5.08 7.99 -13.70
N CYS A 132 -3.75 7.98 -13.78
CA CYS A 132 -2.95 9.18 -13.99
C CYS A 132 -1.53 8.85 -14.46
N GLU A 133 -0.81 9.87 -14.90
CA GLU A 133 0.63 9.81 -15.05
C GLU A 133 1.31 9.87 -13.66
N GLY A 134 2.35 9.07 -13.47
CA GLY A 134 3.18 9.06 -12.27
C GLY A 134 4.66 9.21 -12.61
N ARG A 135 5.44 9.70 -11.65
CA ARG A 135 6.90 9.81 -11.77
C ARG A 135 7.59 8.94 -10.73
N VAL A 136 8.52 8.10 -11.17
CA VAL A 136 9.32 7.28 -10.26
C VAL A 136 10.19 8.19 -9.40
N VAL A 137 9.99 8.13 -8.09
CA VAL A 137 10.77 8.90 -7.10
C VAL A 137 11.96 8.10 -6.62
N ARG A 138 11.76 6.80 -6.37
CA ARG A 138 12.81 5.89 -5.92
C ARG A 138 12.44 4.44 -6.15
N VAL A 139 13.47 3.61 -6.37
CA VAL A 139 13.37 2.16 -6.35
C VAL A 139 14.39 1.63 -5.35
N ARG A 140 13.95 0.85 -4.36
CA ARG A 140 14.84 0.32 -3.32
C ARG A 140 14.65 -1.17 -3.16
N ALA A 141 15.76 -1.90 -3.00
CA ALA A 141 15.72 -3.17 -2.31
C ALA A 141 15.40 -2.91 -0.83
N ILE A 142 14.45 -3.66 -0.26
CA ILE A 142 14.17 -3.61 1.18
C ILE A 142 14.34 -5.02 1.75
N GLY A 143 15.15 -5.16 2.79
CA GLY A 143 15.42 -6.44 3.45
C GLY A 143 16.47 -7.26 2.70
N THR A 144 16.34 -8.59 2.74
CA THR A 144 17.28 -9.56 2.13
C THR A 144 16.80 -10.10 0.78
N SER A 145 15.61 -9.69 0.30
CA SER A 145 15.04 -10.16 -0.96
C SER A 145 15.52 -9.29 -2.12
N GLU A 146 16.28 -9.90 -3.03
CA GLU A 146 16.67 -9.26 -4.31
C GLU A 146 15.52 -9.25 -5.34
N LEU A 147 14.41 -9.95 -5.05
CA LEU A 147 13.29 -10.15 -5.97
C LEU A 147 12.16 -9.14 -5.77
N CYS A 148 11.94 -8.67 -4.53
CA CYS A 148 10.91 -7.69 -4.21
C CYS A 148 11.53 -6.34 -3.86
N ARG A 149 11.21 -5.32 -4.67
CA ARG A 149 11.63 -3.94 -4.45
C ARG A 149 10.44 -3.11 -3.99
N SER A 150 10.72 -2.07 -3.21
CA SER A 150 9.77 -0.99 -3.04
C SER A 150 9.93 0.01 -4.17
N LEU A 151 8.86 0.27 -4.90
CA LEU A 151 8.76 1.33 -5.88
C LEU A 151 7.96 2.48 -5.28
N THR A 152 8.53 3.68 -5.22
CA THR A 152 7.79 4.89 -4.83
C THR A 152 7.56 5.76 -6.06
N VAL A 153 6.30 6.13 -6.30
CA VAL A 153 5.90 7.07 -7.35
C VAL A 153 5.25 8.31 -6.76
N ALA A 154 5.53 9.47 -7.36
CA ALA A 154 4.82 10.72 -7.13
C ALA A 154 3.66 10.80 -8.12
N ILE A 155 2.48 11.18 -7.62
CA ILE A 155 1.22 11.27 -8.37
C ILE A 155 0.40 12.46 -7.87
N PRO A 156 -0.59 12.96 -8.64
CA PRO A 156 -1.54 13.95 -8.12
C PRO A 156 -2.25 13.43 -6.87
N LYS A 157 -2.42 14.29 -5.85
CA LYS A 157 -3.03 13.92 -4.56
C LYS A 157 -4.38 13.23 -4.68
N ALA A 158 -5.16 13.60 -5.69
CA ALA A 158 -6.49 13.04 -5.94
C ALA A 158 -6.48 11.51 -6.10
N PHE A 159 -5.36 10.91 -6.52
CA PHE A 159 -5.26 9.48 -6.84
C PHE A 159 -4.52 8.66 -5.76
N VAL A 160 -4.20 9.25 -4.60
CA VAL A 160 -3.42 8.58 -3.54
C VAL A 160 -4.06 7.29 -3.03
N HIS A 161 -5.39 7.22 -3.06
CA HIS A 161 -6.15 6.05 -2.63
C HIS A 161 -6.36 5.02 -3.75
N ASP A 162 -6.13 5.40 -5.00
CA ASP A 162 -6.46 4.62 -6.19
C ASP A 162 -5.26 3.84 -6.73
N VAL A 163 -4.10 4.49 -6.80
CA VAL A 163 -2.89 3.92 -7.42
C VAL A 163 -2.37 2.75 -6.61
N ARG A 164 -2.23 1.59 -7.27
CA ARG A 164 -1.74 0.34 -6.66
C ARG A 164 -0.71 -0.41 -7.51
N HIS A 165 -0.53 0.00 -8.77
CA HIS A 165 0.54 -0.52 -9.62
C HIS A 165 0.99 0.54 -10.63
N VAL A 166 2.02 0.22 -11.43
CA VAL A 166 2.44 1.06 -12.55
C VAL A 166 2.71 0.21 -13.79
N ARG A 167 2.57 0.79 -14.97
CA ARG A 167 3.07 0.26 -16.23
C ARG A 167 4.09 1.24 -16.80
N ARG A 168 5.21 0.73 -17.29
CA ARG A 168 6.22 1.58 -17.94
C ARG A 168 5.73 1.92 -19.34
N GLN A 169 5.90 3.17 -19.76
CA GLN A 169 5.50 3.61 -21.11
C GLN A 169 6.42 3.09 -22.21
N SER A 170 7.55 2.50 -21.81
CA SER A 170 8.55 1.91 -22.70
C SER A 170 8.33 0.41 -22.95
N ASP A 171 7.29 -0.18 -22.36
CA ASP A 171 6.90 -1.59 -22.52
C ASP A 171 5.85 -1.80 -23.61
#